data_AF-A0A0Q9X4K4-F1
#
_entry.id   AF-A0A0Q9X4K4-F1
#
_cell.length_a   1.000
_cell.length_b   1.000
_cell.length_c   1.000
_cell.angle_alpha   90.00
_cell.angle_beta   90.00
_cell.angle_gamma   90.00
#
_symmetry.space_group_name_H-M   'P 1'
#
loop_
_entity.id
_entity.type
_entity.pdbx_description
1 polymer ?
#
loop_
_entity_poly.entity_id
_entity_poly.type
_entity_poly.pdbx_seq_one_letter_code
_entity_poly.pdbx_strand_id
1 'polypeptide(L)'
;MFYENLKDRVKCYFCQVEIGCWDREDQPEVEHLRFSPNCPLLRKRSTNNVPINQTPTTPSPSSDTLLYEWNHKYNREDERLKSFDNWPLDWLDKHQLAQTGLFYTKHKDIVRCFFCDVHMSHWKHKDQPIRDHLRCSPNCPLLRRRPTNNVPLNNDELQRVLPIKSFDICGSPGGKS
;
A
#
# COMPACT_ATOMS: atom_id res chain seq x y z
N MET A 1 -18.67 -19.59 -5.18
CA MET A 1 -17.60 -18.90 -5.94
C MET A 1 -16.87 -17.99 -4.96
N PHE A 2 -15.61 -18.30 -4.64
CA PHE A 2 -14.77 -17.41 -3.83
C PHE A 2 -13.83 -16.68 -4.79
N TYR A 3 -13.79 -15.36 -4.68
CA TYR A 3 -12.97 -14.50 -5.52
C TYR A 3 -11.57 -14.43 -4.89
N GLU A 4 -10.60 -15.13 -5.49
CA GLU A 4 -9.17 -15.00 -5.16
C GLU A 4 -8.53 -13.95 -6.07
N ASN A 5 -8.78 -12.66 -5.81
CA ASN A 5 -8.10 -11.59 -6.56
C ASN A 5 -6.73 -11.28 -5.97
N LEU A 6 -5.76 -12.13 -6.32
CA LEU A 6 -4.37 -11.72 -6.34
C LEU A 6 -4.20 -10.67 -7.46
N LYS A 7 -4.21 -9.38 -7.08
CA LYS A 7 -3.91 -8.13 -7.87
C LYS A 7 -5.08 -7.15 -8.03
N ASP A 8 -5.83 -6.85 -6.97
CA ASP A 8 -6.72 -5.70 -6.96
C ASP A 8 -5.96 -4.40 -6.70
N ARG A 9 -5.03 -4.06 -7.61
CA ARG A 9 -4.25 -2.82 -7.57
C ARG A 9 -4.46 -2.06 -8.87
N VAL A 10 -4.94 -0.83 -8.76
CA VAL A 10 -5.18 0.07 -9.89
C VAL A 10 -4.11 1.15 -9.83
N LYS A 11 -3.37 1.30 -10.94
CA LYS A 11 -2.37 2.35 -11.09
C LYS A 11 -2.90 3.43 -12.04
N CYS A 12 -2.92 4.68 -11.58
CA CYS A 12 -3.23 5.79 -12.48
C CYS A 12 -2.07 6.05 -13.42
N TYR A 13 -2.34 6.14 -14.73
CA TYR A 13 -1.34 6.54 -15.71
C TYR A 13 -0.86 8.00 -15.56
N PHE A 14 -1.73 8.92 -15.12
CA PHE A 14 -1.41 10.36 -15.10
C PHE A 14 -0.64 10.79 -13.85
N CYS A 15 -1.00 10.26 -12.67
CA CYS A 15 -0.34 10.62 -11.41
C CYS A 15 0.46 9.47 -10.78
N GLN A 16 0.48 8.30 -11.43
CA GLN A 16 1.21 7.10 -10.99
C GLN A 16 0.79 6.54 -9.63
N VAL A 17 -0.27 7.08 -9.00
CA VAL A 17 -0.82 6.56 -7.73
C VAL A 17 -1.26 5.12 -7.92
N GLU A 18 -0.86 4.25 -7.00
CA GLU A 18 -1.27 2.85 -6.97
C GLU A 18 -2.17 2.64 -5.76
N ILE A 19 -3.42 2.26 -6.02
CA ILE A 19 -4.45 2.05 -5.01
C ILE A 19 -4.83 0.59 -5.04
N GLY A 20 -4.72 -0.07 -3.88
CA GLY A 20 -5.19 -1.42 -3.68
C GLY A 20 -6.12 -1.51 -2.48
N CYS A 21 -6.41 -2.74 -2.04
CA CYS A 21 -7.33 -3.01 -0.92
C CYS A 21 -8.80 -2.67 -1.17
N TRP A 22 -9.27 -2.67 -2.42
CA TRP A 22 -10.64 -2.29 -2.73
C TRP A 22 -11.68 -3.18 -2.05
N ASP A 23 -12.61 -2.57 -1.32
CA ASP A 23 -13.84 -3.20 -0.86
C ASP A 23 -14.96 -2.97 -1.90
N ARG A 24 -16.02 -3.79 -1.86
CA ARG A 24 -17.14 -3.72 -2.85
C ARG A 24 -17.87 -2.38 -2.90
N GLU A 25 -17.76 -1.58 -1.84
CA GLU A 25 -18.45 -0.30 -1.70
C GLU A 25 -17.59 0.87 -2.20
N ASP A 26 -16.30 0.65 -2.45
CA ASP A 26 -15.38 1.70 -2.84
C ASP A 26 -15.68 2.21 -4.26
N GLN A 27 -15.66 3.53 -4.40
CA GLN A 27 -15.83 4.20 -5.69
C GLN A 27 -14.46 4.62 -6.25
N PRO A 28 -14.07 4.15 -7.46
CA PRO A 28 -12.73 4.38 -8.00
C PRO A 28 -12.28 5.85 -8.04
N GLU A 29 -13.15 6.77 -8.46
CA GLU A 29 -12.78 8.19 -8.55
C GLU A 29 -12.63 8.85 -7.17
N VAL A 30 -13.43 8.43 -6.20
CA VAL A 30 -13.39 8.95 -4.82
C VAL A 30 -12.10 8.54 -4.14
N GLU A 31 -11.76 7.24 -4.21
CA GLU A 31 -10.50 6.74 -3.67
C GLU A 31 -9.31 7.34 -4.39
N HIS A 32 -9.40 7.49 -5.71
CA HIS A 32 -8.35 8.17 -6.45
C HIS A 32 -8.08 9.58 -5.94
N LEU A 33 -9.10 10.43 -5.81
CA LEU A 33 -8.95 11.79 -5.29
C LEU A 33 -8.42 11.79 -3.85
N ARG A 34 -8.70 10.73 -3.07
CA ARG A 34 -8.17 10.58 -1.72
C ARG A 34 -6.67 10.35 -1.71
N PHE A 35 -6.17 9.43 -2.53
CA PHE A 35 -4.73 9.10 -2.59
C PHE A 35 -3.92 10.07 -3.49
N SER A 36 -4.58 10.75 -4.43
CA SER A 36 -3.97 11.72 -5.34
C SER A 36 -4.91 12.91 -5.61
N PRO A 37 -5.11 13.81 -4.63
CA PRO A 37 -6.02 14.95 -4.75
C PRO A 37 -5.59 15.96 -5.83
N ASN A 38 -4.33 15.90 -6.25
CA ASN A 38 -3.76 16.76 -7.30
C ASN A 38 -3.68 16.08 -8.66
N CYS A 39 -4.30 14.91 -8.87
CA CYS A 39 -4.23 14.21 -10.14
C CYS A 39 -4.73 15.09 -11.32
N PRO A 40 -3.94 15.23 -12.39
CA PRO A 40 -4.35 15.98 -13.58
C PRO A 40 -5.67 15.48 -14.19
N LEU A 41 -5.89 14.15 -14.14
CA LEU A 41 -7.08 13.50 -14.70
C LEU A 41 -8.38 13.94 -14.04
N LEU A 42 -8.42 13.94 -12.70
CA LEU A 42 -9.66 14.22 -11.97
C LEU A 42 -9.84 15.71 -11.64
N ARG A 43 -8.79 16.53 -11.79
CA ARG A 43 -8.89 18.00 -11.66
C ARG A 43 -9.34 18.73 -12.94
N LYS A 44 -9.71 18.01 -14.01
CA LYS A 44 -10.13 18.58 -15.31
C LYS A 44 -9.13 19.58 -15.90
N ARG A 45 -7.83 19.47 -15.56
CA ARG A 45 -6.77 20.12 -16.32
C ARG A 45 -6.61 19.29 -17.58
N SER A 46 -6.61 19.92 -18.77
CA SER A 46 -6.61 19.27 -20.08
C SER A 46 -5.83 17.96 -20.07
N THR A 47 -6.56 16.87 -19.88
CA THR A 47 -6.00 15.54 -20.10
C THR A 47 -6.03 15.36 -21.59
N ASN A 48 -4.92 14.91 -22.17
CA ASN A 48 -4.86 14.48 -23.57
C ASN A 48 -5.70 13.21 -23.83
N ASN A 49 -6.79 12.99 -23.07
CA ASN A 49 -7.83 12.02 -23.39
C ASN A 49 -8.57 12.55 -24.62
N VAL A 50 -8.09 12.11 -25.78
CA VAL A 50 -8.78 12.30 -27.04
C VAL A 50 -9.89 11.24 -27.11
N PRO A 51 -11.14 11.58 -27.47
CA PRO A 51 -12.09 10.59 -27.98
C PRO A 51 -11.42 9.79 -29.11
N ILE A 52 -11.78 8.51 -29.30
CA ILE A 52 -11.09 7.47 -30.10
C ILE A 52 -10.68 7.86 -31.55
N ASN A 53 -11.01 9.04 -32.06
CA ASN A 53 -10.92 9.41 -33.47
C ASN A 53 -9.88 10.49 -33.88
N GLN A 54 -8.89 10.90 -33.07
CA GLN A 54 -7.86 11.86 -33.55
C GLN A 54 -6.42 11.51 -33.16
N THR A 55 -5.51 11.87 -34.08
CA THR A 55 -4.09 11.48 -34.19
C THR A 55 -3.18 12.06 -33.09
N PRO A 56 -2.01 11.44 -32.84
CA PRO A 56 -1.23 11.64 -31.63
C PRO A 56 -0.51 12.98 -31.64
N THR A 57 -0.71 13.80 -30.61
CA THR A 57 0.17 14.94 -30.31
C THR A 57 0.96 14.65 -29.04
N THR A 58 2.28 14.71 -29.19
CA THR A 58 3.31 14.36 -28.20
C THR A 58 3.26 15.26 -26.96
N PRO A 59 3.25 14.74 -25.73
CA PRO A 59 3.38 15.58 -24.53
C PRO A 59 4.86 15.82 -24.18
N SER A 60 5.19 17.09 -23.89
CA SER A 60 6.47 17.50 -23.30
C SER A 60 6.53 17.19 -21.80
N PRO A 61 7.70 16.87 -21.23
CA PRO A 61 7.84 16.58 -19.82
C PRO A 61 7.83 17.88 -19.00
N SER A 62 6.74 18.14 -18.27
CA SER A 62 6.75 19.13 -17.19
C SER A 62 7.34 18.49 -15.93
N SER A 63 8.44 19.07 -15.49
CA SER A 63 9.29 18.71 -14.35
C SER A 63 8.58 18.87 -13.00
N ASP A 64 7.88 17.82 -12.56
CA ASP A 64 7.50 17.58 -11.15
C ASP A 64 8.48 16.60 -10.50
N THR A 65 9.78 16.82 -10.71
CA THR A 65 10.88 15.95 -10.29
C THR A 65 11.22 16.08 -8.80
N LEU A 66 10.22 16.10 -7.90
CA LEU A 66 10.41 15.94 -6.45
C LEU A 66 9.26 15.16 -5.75
N LEU A 67 8.51 14.33 -6.48
CA LEU A 67 7.53 13.39 -5.90
C LEU A 67 8.12 11.97 -5.88
N TYR A 68 8.40 11.46 -4.67
CA TYR A 68 9.04 10.18 -4.36
C TYR A 68 10.58 10.11 -4.53
N GLU A 69 11.29 10.94 -3.76
CA GLU A 69 12.43 10.35 -3.05
C GLU A 69 11.87 9.18 -2.23
N TRP A 70 12.23 7.94 -2.57
CA TRP A 70 12.02 6.80 -1.71
C TRP A 70 12.74 7.11 -0.40
N ASN A 71 12.01 7.65 0.57
CA ASN A 71 12.60 8.15 1.78
C ASN A 71 13.09 6.95 2.59
N HIS A 72 14.35 6.59 2.36
CA HIS A 72 14.95 5.36 2.85
C HIS A 72 14.91 5.28 4.38
N LYS A 73 14.67 6.40 5.07
CA LYS A 73 14.50 6.46 6.53
C LYS A 73 13.41 5.53 7.06
N TYR A 74 12.36 5.24 6.29
CA TYR A 74 11.25 4.40 6.73
C TYR A 74 11.60 2.91 6.77
N ASN A 75 12.84 2.52 6.43
CA ASN A 75 13.37 1.23 6.80
C ASN A 75 13.47 1.07 8.34
N ARG A 76 13.60 2.17 9.09
CA ARG A 76 13.61 2.19 10.55
C ARG A 76 12.22 2.34 11.15
N GLU A 77 11.90 1.50 12.13
CA GLU A 77 10.64 1.54 12.86
C GLU A 77 10.42 2.84 13.63
N ASP A 78 11.47 3.44 14.20
CA ASP A 78 11.37 4.71 14.94
C ASP A 78 10.93 5.87 14.03
N GLU A 79 11.44 5.92 12.79
CA GLU A 79 11.02 6.90 11.79
C GLU A 79 9.58 6.66 11.33
N ARG A 80 9.18 5.39 11.16
CA ARG A 80 7.78 5.06 10.89
C ARG A 80 6.88 5.48 12.04
N LEU A 81 7.27 5.25 13.29
CA LEU A 81 6.48 5.65 14.45
C LEU A 81 6.36 7.18 14.58
N LYS A 82 7.46 7.93 14.37
CA LYS A 82 7.44 9.40 14.34
C LYS A 82 6.48 9.95 13.29
N SER A 83 6.28 9.24 12.17
CA SER A 83 5.31 9.66 11.16
C SER A 83 3.87 9.71 11.68
N PHE A 84 3.52 8.98 12.75
CA PHE A 84 2.18 8.98 13.36
C PHE A 84 1.93 10.17 14.31
N ASP A 85 2.79 11.18 14.32
CA ASP A 85 2.45 12.46 14.92
C ASP A 85 1.16 13.04 14.28
N ASN A 86 0.21 13.48 15.11
CA ASN A 86 -1.14 13.89 14.72
C ASN A 86 -1.99 12.82 13.99
N TRP A 87 -1.78 11.54 14.30
CA TRP A 87 -2.61 10.44 13.79
C TRP A 87 -4.07 10.58 14.27
N PRO A 88 -5.09 10.51 13.38
CA PRO A 88 -6.47 10.84 13.75
C PRO A 88 -7.29 9.69 14.36
N LEU A 89 -6.75 8.46 14.42
CA LEU A 89 -7.49 7.28 14.91
C LEU A 89 -6.86 6.76 16.21
N ASP A 90 -7.24 7.34 17.35
CA ASP A 90 -6.70 6.99 18.67
C ASP A 90 -6.94 5.53 19.08
N TRP A 91 -8.02 4.92 18.56
CA TRP A 91 -8.38 3.53 18.84
C TRP A 91 -7.54 2.51 18.07
N LEU A 92 -6.79 2.95 17.04
CA LEU A 92 -5.94 2.07 16.24
C LEU A 92 -4.48 2.22 16.65
N ASP A 93 -3.86 1.13 17.08
CA ASP A 93 -2.52 1.16 17.65
C ASP A 93 -1.45 1.51 16.61
N LYS A 94 -0.97 2.76 16.68
CA LYS A 94 0.14 3.27 15.86
C LYS A 94 1.46 2.52 16.08
N HIS A 95 1.68 1.93 17.25
CA HIS A 95 2.89 1.13 17.51
C HIS A 95 2.86 -0.16 16.71
N GLN A 96 1.75 -0.91 16.73
CA GLN A 96 1.57 -2.09 15.88
C GLN A 96 1.67 -1.76 14.39
N LEU A 97 1.07 -0.64 13.93
CA LEU A 97 1.19 -0.20 12.54
C LEU A 97 2.66 0.03 12.16
N ALA A 98 3.40 0.83 12.94
CA ALA A 98 4.81 1.13 12.72
C ALA A 98 5.69 -0.13 12.75
N GLN A 99 5.50 -0.98 13.75
CA GLN A 99 6.23 -2.24 13.93
C GLN A 99 6.08 -3.17 12.73
N THR A 100 4.89 -3.20 12.12
CA THR A 100 4.56 -4.08 10.99
C THR A 100 4.83 -3.44 9.62
N GLY A 101 5.64 -2.39 9.60
CA GLY A 101 6.19 -1.79 8.38
C GLY A 101 5.37 -0.64 7.79
N LEU A 102 4.26 -0.25 8.42
CA LEU A 102 3.40 0.83 7.97
C LEU A 102 3.88 2.19 8.53
N PHE A 103 3.78 3.24 7.73
CA PHE A 103 4.00 4.62 8.16
C PHE A 103 2.84 5.52 7.73
N TYR A 104 2.56 6.56 8.51
CA TYR A 104 1.50 7.52 8.21
C TYR A 104 1.93 8.50 7.12
N THR A 105 1.10 8.65 6.09
CA THR A 105 1.35 9.56 4.96
C THR A 105 1.09 11.04 5.27
N LYS A 106 0.69 11.36 6.51
CA LYS A 106 0.21 12.69 6.94
C LYS A 106 -1.07 13.16 6.26
N HIS A 107 -1.80 12.26 5.61
CA HIS A 107 -3.08 12.57 4.98
C HIS A 107 -4.19 11.65 5.49
N LYS A 108 -5.24 12.24 6.09
CA LYS A 108 -6.39 11.51 6.65
C LYS A 108 -5.94 10.34 7.53
N ASP A 109 -6.42 9.13 7.30
CA ASP A 109 -6.05 7.89 7.96
C ASP A 109 -5.21 6.97 7.07
N ILE A 110 -4.48 7.54 6.10
CA ILE A 110 -3.78 6.75 5.09
C ILE A 110 -2.39 6.36 5.58
N VAL A 111 -2.13 5.06 5.65
CA VAL A 111 -0.80 4.50 5.91
C VAL A 111 -0.25 3.79 4.67
N ARG A 112 1.07 3.72 4.54
CA ARG A 112 1.78 2.99 3.47
C ARG A 112 2.79 2.03 4.08
N CYS A 113 2.90 0.82 3.52
CA CYS A 113 3.97 -0.11 3.89
C CYS A 113 5.26 0.24 3.14
N PHE A 114 6.37 0.40 3.86
CA PHE A 114 7.67 0.64 3.24
C PHE A 114 8.21 -0.57 2.46
N PHE A 115 7.80 -1.80 2.83
CA PHE A 115 8.39 -3.01 2.25
C PHE A 115 7.63 -3.56 1.04
N CYS A 116 6.39 -3.13 0.81
CA CYS A 116 5.57 -3.65 -0.27
C CYS A 116 4.64 -2.61 -0.93
N ASP A 117 4.77 -1.35 -0.53
CA ASP A 117 4.07 -0.17 -1.08
C ASP A 117 2.55 -0.22 -1.06
N VAL A 118 1.97 -1.14 -0.27
CA VAL A 118 0.52 -1.16 -0.11
C VAL A 118 0.09 0.07 0.67
N HIS A 119 -0.95 0.73 0.18
CA HIS A 119 -1.63 1.81 0.87
C HIS A 119 -2.88 1.25 1.55
N MET A 120 -3.14 1.66 2.79
CA MET A 120 -4.32 1.24 3.55
C MET A 120 -4.97 2.47 4.18
N SER A 121 -6.30 2.53 4.14
CA SER A 121 -7.12 3.60 4.70
C SER A 121 -8.53 3.09 4.98
N HIS A 122 -9.43 3.98 5.40
CA HIS A 122 -10.81 3.64 5.76
C HIS A 122 -10.90 2.60 6.88
N TRP A 123 -10.02 2.75 7.86
CA TRP A 123 -9.92 1.84 8.97
C TRP A 123 -11.24 1.82 9.77
N LYS A 124 -11.77 0.63 9.98
CA LYS A 124 -12.96 0.33 10.78
C LYS A 124 -12.53 -0.31 12.10
N HIS A 125 -13.33 -0.15 13.16
CA HIS A 125 -13.01 -0.73 14.49
C HIS A 125 -12.78 -2.25 14.50
N LYS A 126 -13.32 -2.98 13.52
CA LYS A 126 -13.17 -4.44 13.37
C LYS A 126 -11.96 -4.86 12.53
N ASP A 127 -11.28 -3.91 11.92
CA ASP A 127 -10.13 -4.18 11.06
C ASP A 127 -8.95 -4.67 11.89
N GLN A 128 -8.10 -5.46 11.27
CA GLN A 128 -6.97 -6.13 11.91
C GLN A 128 -5.73 -5.82 11.07
N PRO A 129 -4.86 -4.88 11.48
CA PRO A 129 -3.81 -4.32 10.63
C PRO A 129 -2.98 -5.36 9.88
N ILE A 130 -2.50 -6.39 10.58
CA ILE A 130 -1.63 -7.41 10.00
C ILE A 130 -2.40 -8.30 9.01
N ARG A 131 -3.63 -8.69 9.37
CA ARG A 131 -4.48 -9.54 8.53
C ARG A 131 -4.87 -8.79 7.26
N ASP A 132 -5.29 -7.54 7.39
CA ASP A 132 -5.76 -6.74 6.27
C ASP A 132 -4.59 -6.31 5.38
N HIS A 133 -3.40 -6.07 5.95
CA HIS A 133 -2.16 -5.89 5.21
C HIS A 133 -1.82 -7.15 4.38
N LEU A 134 -1.89 -8.36 4.96
CA LEU A 134 -1.71 -9.60 4.19
C LEU A 134 -2.78 -9.81 3.13
N ARG A 135 -4.05 -9.46 3.41
CA ARG A 135 -5.14 -9.53 2.42
C ARG A 135 -4.81 -8.68 1.20
N CYS A 136 -4.32 -7.46 1.42
CA CYS A 136 -4.01 -6.52 0.35
C CYS A 136 -2.65 -6.71 -0.33
N SER A 137 -1.68 -7.26 0.41
CA SER A 137 -0.33 -7.52 -0.07
C SER A 137 0.14 -8.89 0.42
N PRO A 138 -0.38 -9.99 -0.18
CA PRO A 138 -0.11 -11.34 0.30
C PRO A 138 1.37 -11.72 0.27
N ASN A 139 2.21 -10.98 -0.47
CA ASN A 139 3.63 -11.23 -0.62
C ASN A 139 4.52 -10.17 0.05
N CYS A 140 3.97 -9.36 0.97
CA CYS A 140 4.75 -8.37 1.72
C CYS A 140 6.02 -9.01 2.31
N PRO A 141 7.24 -8.57 1.91
CA PRO A 141 8.49 -9.18 2.35
C PRO A 141 8.63 -9.25 3.88
N LEU A 142 8.25 -8.19 4.58
CA LEU A 142 8.30 -8.14 6.04
C LEU A 142 7.34 -9.16 6.68
N LEU A 143 6.05 -9.15 6.28
CA LEU A 143 5.05 -10.06 6.87
C LEU A 143 5.28 -11.53 6.50
N ARG A 144 5.93 -11.78 5.36
CA ARG A 144 6.37 -13.13 4.95
C ARG A 144 7.72 -13.55 5.54
N ARG A 145 8.30 -12.74 6.43
CA ARG A 145 9.60 -13.02 7.07
C ARG A 145 10.70 -13.27 6.03
N ARG A 146 10.63 -12.61 4.87
CA ARG A 146 11.70 -12.59 3.85
C ARG A 146 12.76 -11.55 4.24
N PRO A 147 14.00 -11.66 3.74
CA PRO A 147 15.02 -10.64 4.00
C PRO A 147 14.55 -9.24 3.57
N THR A 148 14.73 -8.26 4.46
CA THR A 148 14.44 -6.83 4.22
C THR A 148 15.51 -5.99 4.90
N ASN A 149 15.55 -4.69 4.59
CA ASN A 149 16.38 -3.70 5.29
C ASN A 149 15.68 -3.11 6.54
N ASN A 150 14.68 -3.81 7.12
CA ASN A 150 13.95 -3.34 8.30
C ASN A 150 14.87 -3.22 9.52
N VAL A 151 14.78 -2.09 10.22
CA VAL A 151 15.44 -1.85 11.50
C VAL A 151 14.36 -1.72 12.59
N PRO A 152 14.04 -2.80 13.32
CA PRO A 152 13.00 -2.78 14.35
C PRO A 152 13.46 -2.11 15.64
N LEU A 153 12.51 -1.57 16.42
CA LEU A 153 12.79 -1.10 17.79
C LEU A 153 13.08 -2.27 18.74
N ASN A 154 12.35 -3.38 18.57
CA ASN A 154 12.54 -4.62 19.33
C ASN A 154 12.30 -5.82 18.40
N ASN A 155 13.35 -6.58 18.11
CA ASN A 155 13.24 -7.72 17.21
C ASN A 155 12.42 -8.87 17.80
N ASP A 156 12.51 -9.13 19.10
CA ASP A 156 11.78 -10.24 19.74
C ASP A 156 10.27 -9.98 19.75
N GLU A 157 9.85 -8.74 20.00
CA GLU A 157 8.46 -8.32 19.88
C GLU A 157 7.98 -8.45 18.43
N LEU A 158 8.79 -7.97 17.47
CA LEU A 158 8.48 -8.11 16.04
C LEU A 158 8.25 -9.58 15.66
N GLN A 159 9.12 -10.51 16.08
CA GLN A 159 8.96 -11.93 15.73
C GLN A 159 7.70 -12.56 16.33
N ARG A 160 7.19 -12.07 17.47
CA ARG A 160 5.93 -12.52 18.08
C ARG A 160 4.69 -12.03 17.32
N VAL A 161 4.75 -10.82 16.78
CA VAL A 161 3.63 -10.18 16.09
C VAL A 161 3.51 -10.62 14.62
N LEU A 162 4.64 -10.93 13.96
CA LEU A 162 4.61 -11.36 12.56
C LEU A 162 3.83 -12.68 12.36
N PRO A 163 3.10 -12.83 11.23
CA PRO A 163 2.42 -14.08 10.89
C PRO A 163 3.33 -15.31 10.95
N ILE A 164 2.78 -16.45 11.35
CA ILE A 164 3.49 -17.74 11.32
C ILE A 164 3.83 -18.06 9.86
N LYS A 165 5.02 -18.61 9.61
CA LYS A 165 5.42 -19.06 8.27
C LYS A 165 4.43 -20.13 7.80
N SER A 166 3.55 -19.79 6.85
CA SER A 166 2.83 -20.79 6.10
C SER A 166 3.83 -21.43 5.13
N PHE A 167 4.11 -22.72 5.30
CA PHE A 167 4.74 -23.47 4.23
C PHE A 167 3.66 -23.71 3.18
N ASP A 168 3.79 -23.05 2.04
CA ASP A 168 2.98 -23.38 0.88
C ASP A 168 3.42 -24.78 0.43
N ILE A 169 2.68 -25.82 0.81
CA ILE A 169 2.91 -27.18 0.31
C ILE A 169 2.44 -27.21 -1.15
N CYS A 170 3.30 -26.75 -2.06
CA CYS A 170 3.08 -26.93 -3.49
C CYS A 170 3.62 -28.31 -3.93
N GLY A 171 2.70 -29.21 -4.31
CA GLY A 171 2.97 -30.38 -5.16
C GLY A 171 3.52 -31.63 -4.46
N SER A 172 2.66 -32.63 -4.24
CA SER A 172 3.14 -34.01 -4.12
C SER A 172 3.78 -34.43 -5.45
N PRO A 173 5.03 -34.92 -5.47
CA PRO A 173 5.58 -35.55 -6.67
C PRO A 173 4.82 -36.86 -6.90
N GLY A 174 4.41 -37.10 -8.15
CA GLY A 174 3.65 -38.29 -8.54
C GLY A 174 4.28 -39.59 -8.06
N GLY A 175 3.49 -40.40 -7.37
CA GLY A 175 3.77 -41.81 -7.13
C GLY A 175 3.20 -42.62 -8.28
N LYS A 176 4.09 -43.23 -9.06
CA LYS A 176 3.77 -44.28 -10.02
C LYS A 176 3.26 -45.52 -9.27
N SER A 177 2.22 -46.15 -9.81
CA SER A 177 1.98 -47.59 -9.74
C SER A 177 1.07 -47.97 -10.90
#